data_AF-A0A2D6T519-F1
#
_entry.id   AF-A0A2D6T519-F1
#
_cell.length_a   1.000
_cell.length_b   1.000
_cell.length_c   1.000
_cell.angle_alpha   90.00
_cell.angle_beta   90.00
_cell.angle_gamma   90.00
#
_symmetry.space_group_name_H-M   'P 1'
#
loop_
_entity.id
_entity.type
_entity.pdbx_description
1 polymer ?
#
loop_
_entity_poly.entity_id
_entity_poly.type
_entity_poly.pdbx_seq_one_letter_code
_entity_poly.pdbx_strand_id
1 'polypeptide(L)'
;MRPVRSGISDFSRLPRTLRVCGVIVVLLAFFAQPDGSAVAADAVSPAKADERARGASIYREHCIFCHGAHGEGYVSDNAVALGGQDFLTTVSDEFLARSIANGRPGTWMEAFSKARGGPLGGGEIKAIVAFIRGWQREASVDFDPASVAGDAGKGRGLYATQCAECHGRVGQGVTAVSLNNPEYLAAVSDAQIRWAISRGRRGTPMPGYSEKLSSGDIDNLVALIRSWQP
;
A
#
# COMPACT_ATOMS: atom_id res chain seq x y z
N MET A 1 5.70 -48.44 -40.83
CA MET A 1 5.38 -49.87 -40.66
C MET A 1 6.43 -50.50 -39.75
N ARG A 2 6.00 -51.14 -38.67
CA ARG A 2 6.77 -52.07 -37.81
C ARG A 2 7.21 -53.31 -38.64
N PRO A 3 8.05 -54.28 -38.18
CA PRO A 3 8.81 -54.41 -36.90
C PRO A 3 10.18 -55.20 -37.03
N VAL A 4 10.70 -55.68 -35.88
CA VAL A 4 11.42 -56.98 -35.63
C VAL A 4 12.96 -56.97 -35.75
N ARG A 5 13.69 -56.96 -34.61
CA ARG A 5 14.35 -58.10 -33.87
C ARG A 5 15.56 -58.67 -34.63
N SER A 6 16.60 -59.29 -34.07
CA SER A 6 17.11 -59.65 -32.74
C SER A 6 18.37 -60.49 -33.05
N GLY A 7 19.32 -60.63 -32.12
CA GLY A 7 20.35 -61.68 -32.25
C GLY A 7 21.61 -61.37 -31.45
N ILE A 8 21.70 -61.71 -30.16
CA ILE A 8 22.20 -63.02 -29.64
C ILE A 8 23.74 -63.07 -29.82
N SER A 9 24.51 -62.56 -28.85
CA SER A 9 25.02 -63.20 -27.62
C SER A 9 26.18 -64.16 -27.86
N ASP A 10 27.30 -63.96 -27.15
CA ASP A 10 28.07 -65.11 -26.71
C ASP A 10 28.57 -64.95 -25.27
N PHE A 11 28.27 -66.00 -24.53
CA PHE A 11 28.72 -66.29 -23.19
C PHE A 11 30.19 -66.68 -23.27
N SER A 12 30.99 -66.37 -22.25
CA SER A 12 31.57 -67.45 -21.46
C SER A 12 32.54 -66.96 -20.38
N ARG A 13 32.44 -67.66 -19.24
CA ARG A 13 33.48 -67.91 -18.23
C ARG A 13 33.68 -66.86 -17.13
N LEU A 14 32.91 -67.05 -16.06
CA LEU A 14 33.39 -66.92 -14.68
C LEU A 14 33.99 -68.26 -14.23
N PRO A 15 34.97 -68.30 -13.31
CA PRO A 15 34.58 -68.51 -11.91
C PRO A 15 35.48 -67.89 -10.81
N ARG A 16 34.81 -67.55 -9.70
CA ARG A 16 35.12 -67.80 -8.28
C ARG A 16 36.59 -67.72 -7.82
N THR A 17 36.90 -66.77 -6.94
CA THR A 17 36.81 -66.94 -5.47
C THR A 17 37.25 -65.66 -4.75
N LEU A 18 36.36 -65.13 -3.90
CA LEU A 18 36.63 -64.06 -2.94
C LEU A 18 37.51 -64.59 -1.80
N ARG A 19 38.56 -63.85 -1.44
CA ARG A 19 39.14 -63.84 -0.09
C ARG A 19 39.25 -62.40 0.40
N VAL A 20 38.54 -62.16 1.49
CA VAL A 20 38.43 -60.93 2.27
C VAL A 20 39.66 -60.81 3.19
N CYS A 21 40.25 -59.61 3.24
CA CYS A 21 41.02 -59.01 4.34
C CYS A 21 41.26 -57.55 3.89
N GLY A 22 40.59 -56.53 4.41
CA GLY A 22 40.62 -56.13 5.81
C GLY A 22 41.47 -54.86 5.95
N VAL A 23 40.97 -53.73 5.43
CA VAL A 23 41.50 -52.39 5.73
C VAL A 23 40.30 -51.48 5.97
N ILE A 24 39.96 -51.28 7.25
CA ILE A 24 38.97 -50.30 7.67
C ILE A 24 39.64 -48.93 7.61
N VAL A 25 39.40 -48.20 6.53
CA VAL A 25 39.70 -46.77 6.43
C VAL A 25 38.59 -46.03 7.17
N VAL A 26 38.89 -45.52 8.36
CA VAL A 26 37.99 -44.60 9.08
C VAL A 26 38.04 -43.25 8.37
N LEU A 27 37.15 -43.07 7.39
CA LEU A 27 36.82 -41.78 6.80
C LEU A 27 35.96 -40.99 7.80
N LEU A 28 36.58 -40.05 8.52
CA LEU A 28 35.86 -39.02 9.27
C LEU A 28 35.15 -38.11 8.26
N ALA A 29 33.89 -38.43 7.95
CA ALA A 29 33.00 -37.54 7.24
C ALA A 29 32.73 -36.31 8.11
N PHE A 30 33.41 -35.19 7.80
CA PHE A 30 33.00 -33.86 8.22
C PHE A 30 31.63 -33.57 7.59
N PHE A 31 30.56 -33.89 8.31
CA PHE A 31 29.22 -33.40 7.99
C PHE A 31 29.18 -31.91 8.35
N ALA A 32 29.54 -31.06 7.38
CA ALA A 32 29.25 -29.64 7.44
C ALA A 32 27.72 -29.48 7.51
N GLN A 33 27.21 -29.10 8.69
CA GLN A 33 25.82 -28.74 8.84
C GLN A 33 25.58 -27.45 8.03
N PRO A 34 24.55 -27.37 7.18
CA PRO A 34 24.17 -26.08 6.63
C PRO A 34 23.67 -25.24 7.81
N ASP A 35 24.35 -24.12 8.07
CA ASP A 35 23.91 -23.11 9.01
C ASP A 35 22.50 -22.67 8.59
N GLY A 36 21.51 -23.23 9.27
CA GLY A 36 20.09 -22.99 9.07
C GLY A 36 19.70 -21.62 9.60
N SER A 37 20.32 -20.54 9.12
CA SER A 37 19.70 -19.22 9.15
C SER A 37 18.78 -19.12 7.93
N ALA A 38 17.70 -19.90 7.96
CA ALA A 38 16.53 -19.58 7.17
C ALA A 38 16.07 -18.19 7.64
N VAL A 39 16.27 -17.19 6.78
CA VAL A 39 15.56 -15.92 6.90
C VAL A 39 14.07 -16.26 6.89
N ALA A 40 13.45 -16.25 8.06
CA ALA A 40 12.02 -16.46 8.19
C ALA A 40 11.34 -15.32 7.43
N ALA A 41 10.77 -15.64 6.27
CA ALA A 41 9.77 -14.78 5.65
C ALA A 41 8.67 -14.55 6.70
N ASP A 42 8.33 -13.28 6.95
CA ASP A 42 7.37 -12.84 7.96
C ASP A 42 6.03 -13.59 7.85
N ALA A 43 5.90 -14.69 8.58
CA ALA A 43 4.63 -15.36 8.74
C ALA A 43 3.71 -14.42 9.53
N VAL A 44 2.65 -13.94 8.89
CA VAL A 44 1.63 -13.11 9.55
C VAL A 44 1.06 -13.90 10.73
N SER A 45 1.24 -13.39 11.95
CA SER A 45 0.72 -14.01 13.17
C SER A 45 -0.79 -14.30 13.05
N PRO A 46 -1.31 -15.43 13.58
CA PRO A 46 -2.74 -15.74 13.59
C PRO A 46 -3.61 -14.59 14.12
N ALA A 47 -3.15 -13.87 15.15
CA ALA A 47 -3.87 -12.72 15.69
C ALA A 47 -4.01 -11.56 14.68
N LYS A 48 -3.00 -11.34 13.82
CA LYS A 48 -3.07 -10.35 12.74
C LYS A 48 -3.98 -10.81 11.60
N ALA A 49 -4.00 -12.11 11.31
CA ALA A 49 -4.92 -12.68 10.32
C ALA A 49 -6.39 -12.53 10.78
N ASP A 50 -6.67 -12.78 12.06
CA ASP A 50 -8.00 -12.61 12.65
C ASP A 50 -8.44 -11.14 12.68
N GLU A 51 -7.55 -10.20 13.04
CA GLU A 51 -7.81 -8.75 12.99
C GLU A 51 -8.15 -8.30 11.56
N ARG A 52 -7.39 -8.81 10.56
CA ARG A 52 -7.64 -8.54 9.14
C ARG A 52 -8.98 -9.11 8.66
N ALA A 53 -9.34 -10.32 9.07
CA ALA A 53 -10.60 -10.96 8.71
C ALA A 53 -11.82 -10.21 9.30
N ARG A 54 -11.71 -9.79 10.56
CA ARG A 54 -12.70 -8.91 11.20
C ARG A 54 -12.84 -7.59 10.44
N GLY A 55 -11.72 -6.95 10.11
CA GLY A 55 -11.69 -5.73 9.31
C GLY A 55 -12.37 -5.87 7.95
N ALA A 56 -12.11 -7.00 7.27
CA ALA A 56 -12.74 -7.31 5.99
C ALA A 56 -14.27 -7.38 6.09
N SER A 57 -14.82 -7.92 7.19
CA SER A 57 -16.26 -7.98 7.40
C SER A 57 -16.88 -6.59 7.56
N ILE A 58 -16.27 -5.76 8.39
CA ILE A 58 -16.76 -4.41 8.66
C ILE A 58 -16.63 -3.53 7.41
N TYR A 59 -15.53 -3.66 6.67
CA TYR A 59 -15.32 -2.95 5.41
C TYR A 59 -16.40 -3.30 4.36
N ARG A 60 -16.79 -4.57 4.25
CA ARG A 60 -17.88 -4.99 3.36
C ARG A 60 -19.23 -4.39 3.74
N GLU A 61 -19.47 -4.14 5.02
CA GLU A 61 -20.73 -3.58 5.50
C GLU A 61 -20.82 -2.07 5.27
N HIS A 62 -19.70 -1.35 5.47
CA HIS A 62 -19.74 0.12 5.55
C HIS A 62 -18.96 0.85 4.47
N CYS A 63 -17.97 0.22 3.82
CA CYS A 63 -16.99 0.94 2.99
C CYS A 63 -17.04 0.54 1.51
N ILE A 64 -17.41 -0.72 1.22
CA ILE A 64 -17.34 -1.30 -0.13
C ILE A 64 -18.16 -0.54 -1.18
N PHE A 65 -19.30 0.01 -0.78
CA PHE A 65 -20.22 0.69 -1.69
C PHE A 65 -19.53 1.87 -2.39
N CYS A 66 -18.71 2.63 -1.66
CA CYS A 66 -18.00 3.77 -2.21
C CYS A 66 -16.59 3.40 -2.69
N HIS A 67 -15.85 2.65 -1.87
CA HIS A 67 -14.42 2.41 -2.10
C HIS A 67 -14.10 1.17 -2.92
N GLY A 68 -15.08 0.30 -3.20
CA GLY A 68 -14.87 -0.96 -3.91
C GLY A 68 -14.31 -2.08 -3.03
N ALA A 69 -14.39 -3.33 -3.51
CA ALA A 69 -14.05 -4.53 -2.73
C ALA A 69 -12.57 -4.60 -2.34
N HIS A 70 -11.70 -4.01 -3.16
CA HIS A 70 -10.25 -3.96 -2.97
C HIS A 70 -9.72 -2.53 -2.89
N GLY A 71 -10.59 -1.55 -2.60
CA GLY A 71 -10.19 -0.15 -2.49
C GLY A 71 -9.91 0.51 -3.84
N GLU A 72 -10.56 0.07 -4.91
CA GLU A 72 -10.42 0.62 -6.26
C GLU A 72 -10.76 2.13 -6.30
N GLY A 73 -11.67 2.58 -5.43
CA GLY A 73 -12.21 3.93 -5.43
C GLY A 73 -13.09 4.20 -6.65
N TYR A 74 -13.65 5.41 -6.71
CA TYR A 74 -14.49 5.90 -7.82
C TYR A 74 -15.71 5.03 -8.16
N VAL A 75 -16.11 4.09 -7.29
CA VAL A 75 -17.32 3.26 -7.47
C VAL A 75 -18.57 4.11 -7.23
N SER A 76 -18.55 4.94 -6.18
CA SER A 76 -19.55 5.98 -5.90
C SER A 76 -18.86 7.23 -5.38
N ASP A 77 -19.46 8.39 -5.66
CA ASP A 77 -19.12 9.68 -5.04
C ASP A 77 -17.64 10.09 -5.13
N ASN A 78 -16.94 9.65 -6.18
CA ASN A 78 -15.51 9.90 -6.38
C ASN A 78 -14.64 9.49 -5.19
N ALA A 79 -15.04 8.42 -4.48
CA ALA A 79 -14.35 7.95 -3.30
C ALA A 79 -12.90 7.57 -3.61
N VAL A 80 -12.01 7.80 -2.64
CA VAL A 80 -10.57 7.59 -2.81
C VAL A 80 -10.25 6.12 -3.13
N ALA A 81 -9.31 5.91 -4.05
CA ALA A 81 -8.70 4.61 -4.32
C ALA A 81 -7.78 4.15 -3.18
N LEU A 82 -8.36 3.56 -2.13
CA LEU A 82 -7.65 3.10 -0.92
C LEU A 82 -6.63 1.99 -1.19
N GLY A 83 -6.82 1.19 -2.24
CA GLY A 83 -5.91 0.10 -2.64
C GLY A 83 -4.73 0.57 -3.48
N GLY A 84 -4.73 1.84 -3.91
CA GLY A 84 -3.66 2.43 -4.71
C GLY A 84 -2.33 2.45 -3.95
N GLN A 85 -1.26 1.91 -4.56
CA GLN A 85 0.03 1.81 -3.88
C GLN A 85 0.61 3.19 -3.54
N ASP A 86 0.42 4.18 -4.40
CA ASP A 86 0.84 5.55 -4.09
C ASP A 86 0.12 6.10 -2.86
N PHE A 87 -1.16 5.80 -2.67
CA PHE A 87 -1.87 6.18 -1.46
C PHE A 87 -1.33 5.43 -0.24
N LEU A 88 -1.36 4.10 -0.27
CA LEU A 88 -0.99 3.24 0.85
C LEU A 88 0.44 3.49 1.35
N THR A 89 1.40 3.67 0.45
CA THR A 89 2.80 3.90 0.83
C THR A 89 3.02 5.26 1.49
N THR A 90 2.11 6.21 1.31
CA THR A 90 2.30 7.59 1.80
C THR A 90 1.51 7.94 3.04
N VAL A 91 0.55 7.13 3.46
CA VAL A 91 -0.29 7.41 4.64
C VAL A 91 0.13 6.53 5.81
N SER A 92 0.00 7.04 7.04
CA SER A 92 0.22 6.28 8.27
C SER A 92 -1.07 5.57 8.71
N ASP A 93 -0.93 4.60 9.62
CA ASP A 93 -2.10 3.94 10.24
C ASP A 93 -2.95 4.92 11.03
N GLU A 94 -2.31 5.90 11.67
CA GLU A 94 -3.00 7.00 12.34
C GLU A 94 -3.80 7.85 11.36
N PHE A 95 -3.24 8.19 10.19
CA PHE A 95 -3.97 8.92 9.16
C PHE A 95 -5.22 8.16 8.72
N LEU A 96 -5.10 6.84 8.48
CA LEU A 96 -6.24 5.99 8.10
C LEU A 96 -7.27 5.93 9.23
N ALA A 97 -6.84 5.62 10.46
CA ALA A 97 -7.71 5.51 11.62
C ALA A 97 -8.46 6.82 11.90
N ARG A 98 -7.76 7.96 11.84
CA ARG A 98 -8.36 9.29 12.02
C ARG A 98 -9.36 9.61 10.92
N SER A 99 -9.02 9.30 9.67
CA SER A 99 -9.92 9.52 8.52
C SER A 99 -11.21 8.71 8.64
N ILE A 100 -11.13 7.47 9.11
CA ILE A 100 -12.31 6.63 9.38
C ILE A 100 -13.08 7.16 10.60
N ALA A 101 -12.37 7.50 11.68
CA ALA A 101 -12.99 7.91 12.94
C ALA A 101 -13.76 9.23 12.83
N ASN A 102 -13.16 10.24 12.20
CA ASN A 102 -13.70 11.59 12.10
C ASN A 102 -14.40 11.86 10.76
N GLY A 103 -14.23 10.99 9.78
CA GLY A 103 -14.69 11.25 8.42
C GLY A 103 -13.99 12.45 7.79
N ARG A 104 -14.66 13.01 6.79
CA ARG A 104 -14.30 14.23 6.06
C ARG A 104 -15.53 15.13 6.02
N PRO A 105 -15.67 16.08 6.96
CA PRO A 105 -16.82 16.98 7.02
C PRO A 105 -17.09 17.68 5.69
N GLY A 106 -18.37 17.79 5.30
CA GLY A 106 -18.76 18.37 4.01
C GLY A 106 -18.58 17.44 2.81
N THR A 107 -18.35 16.15 3.04
CA THR A 107 -18.29 15.11 2.01
C THR A 107 -19.14 13.89 2.42
N TRP A 108 -19.29 12.93 1.51
CA TRP A 108 -19.98 11.66 1.78
C TRP A 108 -19.22 10.71 2.72
N MET A 109 -17.94 10.96 2.99
CA MET A 109 -17.17 10.18 3.96
C MET A 109 -17.50 10.66 5.38
N GLU A 110 -18.61 10.20 5.93
CA GLU A 110 -19.03 10.53 7.30
C GLU A 110 -18.08 9.98 8.36
N ALA A 111 -18.29 10.40 9.61
CA ALA A 111 -17.52 9.90 10.74
C ALA A 111 -18.07 8.54 11.20
N PHE A 112 -17.21 7.52 11.27
CA PHE A 112 -17.63 6.18 11.66
C PHE A 112 -17.40 5.85 13.14
N SER A 113 -16.66 6.69 13.88
CA SER A 113 -16.43 6.42 15.30
C SER A 113 -17.67 6.72 16.16
N LYS A 114 -17.90 5.90 17.20
CA LYS A 114 -18.93 6.15 18.22
C LYS A 114 -18.82 7.53 18.87
N ALA A 115 -17.60 8.02 19.07
CA ALA A 115 -17.33 9.35 19.62
C ALA A 115 -17.83 10.49 18.72
N ARG A 116 -18.06 10.22 17.43
CA ARG A 116 -18.55 11.16 16.43
C ARG A 116 -19.95 10.78 15.90
N GLY A 117 -20.65 9.86 16.57
CA GLY A 117 -22.00 9.44 16.21
C GLY A 117 -22.09 8.24 15.25
N GLY A 118 -20.96 7.68 14.81
CA GLY A 118 -20.92 6.48 13.97
C GLY A 118 -20.99 5.16 14.75
N PRO A 119 -21.02 4.01 14.07
CA PRO A 119 -21.27 2.72 14.72
C PRO A 119 -20.00 2.07 15.34
N LEU A 120 -18.80 2.53 15.00
CA LEU A 120 -17.55 1.79 15.24
C LEU A 120 -16.79 2.24 16.49
N GLY A 121 -16.31 1.27 17.26
CA GLY A 121 -15.30 1.46 18.32
C GLY A 121 -13.87 1.46 17.77
N GLY A 122 -12.91 1.85 18.61
CA GLY A 122 -11.49 1.96 18.21
C GLY A 122 -10.88 0.64 17.69
N GLY A 123 -11.24 -0.50 18.30
CA GLY A 123 -10.78 -1.81 17.85
C GLY A 123 -11.31 -2.21 16.46
N GLU A 124 -12.52 -1.75 16.10
CA GLU A 124 -13.13 -2.00 14.79
C GLU A 124 -12.47 -1.15 13.71
N ILE A 125 -12.20 0.12 14.03
CA ILE A 125 -11.43 1.02 13.15
C ILE A 125 -10.03 0.45 12.91
N LYS A 126 -9.34 -0.01 13.95
CA LYS A 126 -8.03 -0.65 13.82
C LYS A 126 -8.09 -1.90 12.93
N ALA A 127 -9.13 -2.72 13.07
CA ALA A 127 -9.33 -3.89 12.22
C ALA A 127 -9.50 -3.51 10.74
N ILE A 128 -10.28 -2.46 10.44
CA ILE A 128 -10.41 -1.93 9.07
C ILE A 128 -9.05 -1.47 8.53
N VAL A 129 -8.26 -0.75 9.33
CA VAL A 129 -6.90 -0.31 8.93
C VAL A 129 -6.03 -1.52 8.60
N ALA A 130 -6.03 -2.56 9.43
CA ALA A 130 -5.30 -3.80 9.15
C ALA A 130 -5.76 -4.48 7.86
N PHE A 131 -7.06 -4.44 7.55
CA PHE A 131 -7.61 -4.94 6.28
C PHE A 131 -7.10 -4.14 5.08
N ILE A 132 -7.18 -2.81 5.11
CA ILE A 132 -6.69 -1.90 4.06
C ILE A 132 -5.19 -2.11 3.83
N ARG A 133 -4.40 -2.21 4.91
CA ARG A 133 -2.95 -2.49 4.84
C ARG A 133 -2.61 -3.81 4.19
N GLY A 134 -3.55 -4.73 4.22
CA GLY A 134 -3.46 -5.98 3.52
C GLY A 134 -3.28 -5.89 1.99
N TRP A 135 -3.60 -4.74 1.38
CA TRP A 135 -3.42 -4.50 -0.06
C TRP A 135 -2.07 -3.83 -0.39
N GLN A 136 -1.32 -3.39 0.62
CA GLN A 136 -0.03 -2.76 0.41
C GLN A 136 1.02 -3.81 0.00
N ARG A 137 1.71 -3.53 -1.10
CA ARG A 137 2.78 -4.37 -1.67
C ARG A 137 4.11 -3.65 -1.73
N GLU A 138 4.09 -2.32 -1.73
CA GLU A 138 5.27 -1.46 -1.76
C GLU A 138 5.59 -0.94 -0.35
N ALA A 139 6.88 -0.66 -0.10
CA ALA A 139 7.32 -0.12 1.18
C ALA A 139 6.78 1.31 1.40
N SER A 140 6.44 1.64 2.65
CA SER A 140 6.02 2.99 2.97
C SER A 140 7.16 3.99 2.78
N VAL A 141 6.81 5.18 2.30
CA VAL A 141 7.70 6.33 2.20
C VAL A 141 7.74 7.01 3.56
N ASP A 142 8.96 7.22 4.06
CA ASP A 142 9.17 8.07 5.24
C ASP A 142 9.25 9.53 4.81
N PHE A 143 8.50 10.39 5.49
CA PHE A 143 8.40 11.81 5.18
C PHE A 143 8.93 12.62 6.35
N ASP A 144 9.89 13.51 6.06
CA ASP A 144 10.26 14.57 6.99
C ASP A 144 9.04 15.50 7.18
N PRO A 145 8.58 15.73 8.43
CA PRO A 145 7.47 16.62 8.71
C PRO A 145 7.80 18.11 8.50
N ALA A 146 9.01 18.45 8.06
CA ALA A 146 9.40 19.82 7.76
C ALA A 146 8.39 20.53 6.85
N SER A 147 8.10 21.79 7.22
CA SER A 147 7.27 22.68 6.42
C SER A 147 7.94 22.99 5.09
N VAL A 148 7.15 23.10 4.02
CA VAL A 148 7.63 23.53 2.71
C VAL A 148 7.55 25.05 2.61
N ALA A 149 8.65 25.70 2.24
CA ALA A 149 8.69 27.14 2.00
C ALA A 149 8.17 27.47 0.60
N GLY A 150 6.97 28.05 0.51
CA GLY A 150 6.36 28.47 -0.74
C GLY A 150 5.52 29.74 -0.61
N ASP A 151 5.07 30.28 -1.74
CA ASP A 151 4.24 31.48 -1.86
C ASP A 151 2.83 31.12 -2.34
N ALA A 152 1.85 31.20 -1.42
CA ALA A 152 0.45 30.89 -1.72
C ALA A 152 -0.16 31.80 -2.81
N GLY A 153 0.32 33.04 -2.93
CA GLY A 153 -0.11 33.98 -3.97
C GLY A 153 0.29 33.48 -5.35
N LYS A 154 1.54 33.05 -5.51
CA LYS A 154 2.03 32.42 -6.75
C LYS A 154 1.35 31.08 -7.03
N GLY A 155 1.08 30.30 -5.98
CA GLY A 155 0.37 29.02 -6.10
C GLY A 155 -1.05 29.16 -6.65
N ARG A 156 -1.73 30.27 -6.36
CA ARG A 156 -3.14 30.49 -6.76
C ARG A 156 -3.37 30.44 -8.26
N GLY A 157 -2.47 31.04 -9.05
CA GLY A 157 -2.58 31.04 -10.52
C GLY A 157 -2.37 29.63 -11.11
N LEU A 158 -1.37 28.91 -10.60
CA LEU A 158 -1.09 27.53 -11.00
C LEU A 158 -2.26 26.61 -10.63
N TYR A 159 -2.76 26.71 -9.41
CA TYR A 159 -3.87 25.89 -8.93
C TYR A 159 -5.13 26.09 -9.78
N ALA A 160 -5.44 27.34 -10.16
CA ALA A 160 -6.60 27.66 -10.98
C ALA A 160 -6.56 27.00 -12.37
N THR A 161 -5.36 26.80 -12.93
CA THR A 161 -5.19 26.24 -14.28
C THR A 161 -4.95 24.73 -14.28
N GLN A 162 -4.36 24.18 -13.21
CA GLN A 162 -3.93 22.77 -13.17
C GLN A 162 -4.80 21.90 -12.25
N CYS A 163 -5.43 22.46 -11.22
CA CYS A 163 -6.00 21.68 -10.12
C CYS A 163 -7.50 21.90 -9.92
N ALA A 164 -7.97 23.13 -10.15
CA ALA A 164 -9.30 23.59 -9.76
C ALA A 164 -10.45 22.90 -10.50
N GLU A 165 -10.21 22.30 -11.67
CA GLU A 165 -11.21 21.56 -12.42
C GLU A 165 -11.75 20.36 -11.62
N CYS A 166 -10.87 19.61 -10.96
CA CYS A 166 -11.24 18.43 -10.19
C CYS A 166 -11.39 18.72 -8.70
N HIS A 167 -10.47 19.52 -8.14
CA HIS A 167 -10.43 19.82 -6.70
C HIS A 167 -11.26 21.06 -6.32
N GLY A 168 -11.84 21.76 -7.29
CA GLY A 168 -12.62 22.98 -7.07
C GLY A 168 -11.75 24.21 -6.81
N ARG A 169 -12.33 25.41 -7.02
CA ARG A 169 -11.62 26.71 -6.96
C ARG A 169 -10.89 27.00 -5.64
N VAL A 170 -11.36 26.45 -4.53
CA VAL A 170 -10.78 26.64 -3.19
C VAL A 170 -10.53 25.30 -2.50
N GLY A 171 -10.32 24.23 -3.27
CA GLY A 171 -10.02 22.91 -2.71
C GLY A 171 -11.23 22.17 -2.15
N GLN A 172 -12.46 22.62 -2.43
CA GLN A 172 -13.68 22.02 -1.88
C GLN A 172 -13.98 20.59 -2.38
N GLY A 173 -13.29 20.14 -3.44
CA GLY A 173 -13.58 18.89 -4.14
C GLY A 173 -14.80 19.01 -5.05
N VAL A 174 -14.66 18.53 -6.30
CA VAL A 174 -15.77 18.41 -7.26
C VAL A 174 -15.85 16.97 -7.74
N THR A 175 -14.83 16.53 -8.47
CA THR A 175 -14.64 15.15 -8.92
C THR A 175 -13.43 14.48 -8.27
N ALA A 176 -12.68 15.23 -7.45
CA ALA A 176 -11.57 14.75 -6.66
C ALA A 176 -11.71 15.17 -5.20
N VAL A 177 -10.77 14.69 -4.35
CA VAL A 177 -10.80 14.91 -2.91
C VAL A 177 -10.82 16.41 -2.55
N SER A 178 -11.54 16.73 -1.46
CA SER A 178 -11.52 18.04 -0.84
C SER A 178 -10.17 18.29 -0.15
N LEU A 179 -9.35 19.14 -0.77
CA LEU A 179 -8.03 19.56 -0.27
C LEU A 179 -8.13 20.58 0.86
N ASN A 180 -9.24 21.31 0.96
CA ASN A 180 -9.48 22.27 2.05
C ASN A 180 -10.19 21.64 3.25
N ASN A 181 -10.39 20.32 3.25
CA ASN A 181 -11.05 19.64 4.36
C ASN A 181 -10.21 19.76 5.64
N PRO A 182 -10.80 20.22 6.77
CA PRO A 182 -10.03 20.48 7.99
C PRO A 182 -9.41 19.21 8.59
N GLU A 183 -10.10 18.07 8.53
CA GLU A 183 -9.54 16.79 9.01
C GLU A 183 -8.42 16.28 8.08
N TYR A 184 -8.43 16.66 6.80
CA TYR A 184 -7.35 16.33 5.87
C TYR A 184 -6.12 17.18 6.18
N LEU A 185 -6.29 18.49 6.24
CA LEU A 185 -5.20 19.43 6.50
C LEU A 185 -4.56 19.21 7.87
N ALA A 186 -5.34 18.84 8.88
CA ALA A 186 -4.83 18.52 10.22
C ALA A 186 -4.01 17.22 10.29
N ALA A 187 -4.16 16.32 9.32
CA ALA A 187 -3.54 14.99 9.35
C ALA A 187 -2.42 14.80 8.33
N VAL A 188 -2.47 15.51 7.20
CA VAL A 188 -1.47 15.41 6.14
C VAL A 188 -0.31 16.36 6.42
N SER A 189 0.92 15.95 6.11
CA SER A 189 2.15 16.76 6.14
C SER A 189 2.43 17.44 4.79
N ASP A 190 3.26 18.48 4.80
CA ASP A 190 3.61 19.23 3.58
C ASP A 190 4.33 18.34 2.58
N ALA A 191 5.24 17.49 3.06
CA ALA A 191 5.95 16.51 2.27
C ALA A 191 5.00 15.52 1.58
N GLN A 192 3.93 15.09 2.25
CA GLN A 192 2.91 14.22 1.64
C GLN A 192 2.12 14.96 0.53
N ILE A 193 1.73 16.22 0.75
CA ILE A 193 1.05 17.03 -0.29
C ILE A 193 1.99 17.21 -1.48
N ARG A 194 3.23 17.62 -1.23
CA ARG A 194 4.26 17.84 -2.24
C ARG A 194 4.52 16.57 -3.05
N TRP A 195 4.63 15.42 -2.39
CA TRP A 195 4.82 14.13 -3.04
C TRP A 195 3.64 13.79 -3.96
N ALA A 196 2.40 13.99 -3.49
CA ALA A 196 1.20 13.70 -4.26
C ALA A 196 1.08 14.61 -5.49
N ILE A 197 1.43 15.89 -5.40
CA ILE A 197 1.47 16.80 -6.56
C ILE A 197 2.58 16.38 -7.53
N SER A 198 3.77 16.08 -7.00
CA SER A 198 4.93 15.75 -7.83
C SER A 198 4.70 14.47 -8.64
N ARG A 199 4.22 13.40 -7.98
CA ARG A 199 4.14 12.05 -8.55
C ARG A 199 2.74 11.64 -9.00
N GLY A 200 1.71 12.37 -8.58
CA GLY A 200 0.33 11.98 -8.82
C GLY A 200 -0.07 10.75 -8.01
N ARG A 201 -1.09 10.05 -8.49
CA ARG A 201 -1.56 8.79 -7.94
C ARG A 201 -1.85 7.82 -9.07
N ARG A 202 -0.97 6.83 -9.27
CA ARG A 202 -1.09 5.75 -10.27
C ARG A 202 -2.47 5.08 -10.16
N GLY A 203 -3.09 4.84 -11.31
CA GLY A 203 -4.43 4.22 -11.38
C GLY A 203 -5.58 5.17 -11.04
N THR A 204 -5.33 6.46 -10.91
CA THR A 204 -6.38 7.49 -10.72
C THR A 204 -6.25 8.59 -11.76
N PRO A 205 -7.26 9.46 -11.92
CA PRO A 205 -7.18 10.64 -12.77
C PRO A 205 -6.18 11.73 -12.31
N MET A 206 -5.54 11.61 -11.14
CA MET A 206 -4.59 12.61 -10.62
C MET A 206 -3.17 12.36 -11.16
N PRO A 207 -2.69 13.12 -12.17
CA PRO A 207 -1.37 12.91 -12.75
C PRO A 207 -0.26 13.49 -11.86
N GLY A 208 0.98 13.12 -12.14
CA GLY A 208 2.15 13.80 -11.59
C GLY A 208 2.49 15.07 -12.35
N TYR A 209 2.98 16.08 -11.62
CA TYR A 209 3.30 17.40 -12.17
C TYR A 209 4.79 17.72 -12.20
N SER A 210 5.68 16.84 -11.76
CA SER A 210 7.13 17.10 -11.71
C SER A 210 7.77 17.38 -13.08
N GLU A 211 7.15 16.92 -14.17
CA GLU A 211 7.63 17.19 -15.53
C GLU A 211 7.07 18.50 -16.11
N LYS A 212 6.02 19.06 -15.50
CA LYS A 212 5.30 20.26 -15.98
C LYS A 212 5.58 21.50 -15.14
N LEU A 213 5.86 21.31 -13.85
CA LEU A 213 6.03 22.37 -12.85
C LEU A 213 7.41 22.26 -12.22
N SER A 214 8.03 23.41 -11.92
CA SER A 214 9.28 23.44 -11.17
C SER A 214 9.06 23.01 -9.71
N SER A 215 10.13 22.65 -8.99
CA SER A 215 10.02 22.38 -7.54
C SER A 215 9.39 23.55 -6.80
N GLY A 216 9.82 24.79 -7.10
CA GLY A 216 9.29 25.98 -6.45
C GLY A 216 7.80 26.22 -6.74
N ASP A 217 7.33 25.86 -7.95
CA ASP A 217 5.91 25.92 -8.29
C ASP A 217 5.08 24.92 -7.48
N ILE A 218 5.60 23.70 -7.29
CA ILE A 218 4.97 22.69 -6.44
C ILE A 218 4.96 23.19 -4.98
N ASP A 219 6.05 23.79 -4.50
CA ASP A 219 6.14 24.34 -3.15
C ASP A 219 5.12 25.49 -2.95
N ASN A 220 4.92 26.34 -3.97
CA ASN A 220 3.87 27.37 -3.99
C ASN A 220 2.45 26.77 -3.92
N LEU A 221 2.20 25.64 -4.59
CA LEU A 221 0.92 24.92 -4.50
C LEU A 221 0.69 24.34 -3.10
N VAL A 222 1.72 23.78 -2.48
CA VAL A 222 1.65 23.30 -1.08
C VAL A 222 1.29 24.45 -0.14
N ALA A 223 1.99 25.59 -0.26
CA ALA A 223 1.71 26.79 0.53
C ALA A 223 0.27 27.30 0.33
N LEU A 224 -0.26 27.25 -0.89
CA LEU A 224 -1.66 27.58 -1.15
C LEU A 224 -2.62 26.63 -0.45
N ILE A 225 -2.42 25.31 -0.56
CA ILE A 225 -3.30 24.31 0.08
C ILE A 225 -3.29 24.50 1.60
N ARG A 226 -2.12 24.80 2.19
CA ARG A 226 -1.98 25.11 3.61
C ARG A 226 -2.67 26.40 4.04
N SER A 227 -2.79 27.38 3.14
CA SER A 227 -3.50 28.62 3.47
C SER A 227 -5.01 28.43 3.75
N TRP A 228 -5.57 27.25 3.48
CA TRP A 228 -6.95 26.90 3.82
C TRP A 228 -7.10 26.21 5.17
N GLN A 229 -6.00 25.92 5.87
CA GLN A 229 -6.07 25.35 7.20
C GLN A 229 -6.65 26.39 8.16
N PRO A 230 -7.72 26.06 8.91
CA PRO A 230 -8.36 26.98 9.84
C PRO A 230 -7.49 27.31 11.05
#